data_AF-A0A8T5RV07-F1
#
_entry.id   AF-A0A8T5RV07-F1
#
_cell.length_a   1.000
_cell.length_b   1.000
_cell.length_c   1.000
_cell.angle_alpha   90.00
_cell.angle_beta   90.00
_cell.angle_gamma   90.00
#
_symmetry.space_group_name_H-M   'P 1'
#
loop_
_entity.id
_entity.type
_entity.pdbx_description
1 polymer ?
#
loop_
_entity_poly.entity_id
_entity_poly.type
_entity_poly.pdbx_seq_one_letter_code
_entity_poly.pdbx_strand_id
1 'polypeptide(L)'
;MEDLKTVIVELTDSLKEDIREFYKIYESYLTDLIFSKKINISSFIDSSEQKETKNNILSIIAAINSALITIGVSKNKLPPDTELYQELYEKNRSSFSTYLSFLQLGLKDYIDKHLFIIILEYLIENNNKIIENLDLFDLLPYEFRDKLTRFRNESTISGKIKKHLKIFNKDLLDYFDPTNLTFKEEDFQIEDPMELISEENILKKLQEARQDNIEAISRTSNQVSNDILLNKANKPSLLNYFVSFPKLNQTITNKIIINTKHLRKFINSSPEFLDLENLFYVVNIFKMLGEELQLEPGYVKNVVNNFISGKVFSTGRYHKPNPVSIFHGLSFLFELDLLNNSELVDLLDIEMFLENELKTFIPEKIVLNFFAILSLKILQKSGGIITDKSHLIEPLASLDLFNIEGFKSSDMFFYLGLLKLLDDRFDFYNLQAPYIVELEKQMLPNGSVNGNITDTARTLLTLVLLNSTGKEISIVSELLKFLTQNLNFFIENQDFGDFVWNHNKIAFKIELRMLFWMLLALSQYF
;
A
#
# COMPACT_ATOMS: atom_id res chain seq x y z
N MET A 1 14.49 -12.28 -34.48
CA MET A 1 14.01 -13.11 -33.36
C MET A 1 15.11 -13.32 -32.34
N GLU A 2 16.36 -13.50 -32.76
CA GLU A 2 17.54 -13.63 -31.89
C GLU A 2 17.70 -12.47 -30.90
N ASP A 3 17.67 -11.20 -31.35
CA ASP A 3 17.70 -10.03 -30.45
C ASP A 3 16.56 -10.01 -29.40
N LEU A 4 15.42 -10.63 -29.72
CA LEU A 4 14.24 -10.66 -28.84
C LEU A 4 14.33 -11.81 -27.85
N LYS A 5 14.86 -12.96 -28.28
CA LYS A 5 15.25 -14.07 -27.42
C LYS A 5 16.29 -13.60 -26.42
N THR A 6 17.32 -12.87 -26.86
CA THR A 6 18.35 -12.30 -25.99
C THR A 6 17.76 -11.38 -24.93
N VAL A 7 16.87 -10.44 -25.30
CA VAL A 7 16.21 -9.55 -24.32
C VAL A 7 15.35 -10.31 -23.31
N ILE A 8 14.61 -11.34 -23.74
CA ILE A 8 13.81 -12.16 -22.83
C ILE A 8 14.70 -13.01 -21.92
N VAL A 9 15.76 -13.62 -22.46
CA VAL A 9 16.75 -14.37 -21.67
C VAL A 9 17.40 -13.47 -20.63
N GLU A 10 17.89 -12.29 -21.02
CA GLU A 10 18.49 -11.31 -20.11
C GLU A 10 17.49 -10.84 -19.04
N LEU A 11 16.23 -10.61 -19.41
CA LEU A 11 15.16 -10.26 -18.46
C LEU A 11 14.92 -11.39 -17.47
N THR A 12 14.79 -12.62 -17.96
CA THR A 12 14.52 -13.78 -17.11
C THR A 12 15.72 -14.16 -16.26
N ASP A 13 16.95 -13.97 -16.73
CA ASP A 13 18.15 -14.28 -15.95
C ASP A 13 18.40 -13.24 -14.86
N SER A 14 18.13 -11.96 -15.16
CA SER A 14 18.32 -10.87 -14.20
C SER A 14 17.21 -10.78 -13.15
N LEU A 15 15.96 -11.11 -13.51
CA LEU A 15 14.79 -10.92 -12.64
C LEU A 15 14.02 -12.20 -12.34
N LYS A 16 14.61 -13.39 -12.55
CA LYS A 16 13.93 -14.70 -12.41
C LYS A 16 13.16 -14.84 -11.10
N GLU A 17 13.84 -14.56 -10.00
CA GLU A 17 13.29 -14.78 -8.66
C GLU A 17 12.25 -13.71 -8.33
N ASP A 18 12.45 -12.47 -8.78
CA ASP A 18 11.46 -11.41 -8.65
C ASP A 18 10.19 -11.74 -9.47
N ILE A 19 10.30 -12.25 -10.70
CA ILE A 19 9.15 -12.67 -11.52
C ILE A 19 8.39 -13.82 -10.84
N ARG A 20 9.10 -14.78 -10.23
CA ARG A 20 8.49 -15.89 -9.50
C ARG A 20 7.81 -15.42 -8.22
N GLU A 21 8.41 -14.49 -7.50
CA GLU A 21 7.83 -13.89 -6.32
C GLU A 21 6.58 -13.08 -6.68
N PHE A 22 6.61 -12.36 -7.81
CA PHE A 22 5.45 -11.64 -8.34
C PHE A 22 4.27 -12.58 -8.58
N TYR A 23 4.51 -13.73 -9.22
CA TYR A 23 3.47 -14.74 -9.42
C TYR A 23 2.89 -15.26 -8.10
N LYS A 24 3.74 -15.51 -7.10
CA LYS A 24 3.28 -15.99 -5.78
C LYS A 24 2.44 -14.94 -5.04
N ILE A 25 2.86 -13.68 -5.05
CA ILE A 25 2.11 -12.57 -4.44
C ILE A 25 0.73 -12.45 -5.11
N TYR A 26 0.70 -12.53 -6.44
CA TYR A 26 -0.55 -12.47 -7.20
C TYR A 26 -1.45 -13.69 -6.95
N GLU A 27 -0.90 -14.90 -6.86
CA GLU A 27 -1.65 -16.12 -6.50
C GLU A 27 -2.29 -16.02 -5.10
N SER A 28 -1.56 -15.45 -4.13
CA SER A 28 -2.10 -15.17 -2.79
C SER A 28 -3.29 -14.21 -2.86
N TYR A 29 -3.16 -13.13 -3.64
CA TYR A 29 -4.24 -12.17 -3.86
C TYR A 29 -5.48 -12.80 -4.52
N LEU A 30 -5.28 -13.65 -5.54
CA LEU A 30 -6.37 -14.36 -6.20
C LEU A 30 -7.09 -15.32 -5.24
N THR A 31 -6.34 -15.98 -4.37
CA THR A 31 -6.87 -16.88 -3.34
C THR A 31 -7.81 -16.13 -2.39
N ASP A 32 -7.40 -14.95 -1.91
CA ASP A 32 -8.22 -14.08 -1.05
C ASP A 32 -9.49 -13.60 -1.78
N LEU A 33 -9.37 -13.24 -3.06
CA LEU A 33 -10.51 -12.83 -3.87
C LEU A 33 -11.52 -13.97 -4.08
N ILE A 34 -11.06 -15.19 -4.31
CA ILE A 34 -11.92 -16.39 -4.45
C ILE A 34 -12.61 -16.71 -3.12
N PHE A 35 -11.90 -16.60 -1.99
CA PHE A 35 -12.51 -16.77 -0.67
C PHE A 35 -13.59 -15.73 -0.38
N SER A 36 -13.42 -14.49 -0.86
CA SER A 36 -14.45 -13.44 -0.75
C SER A 36 -15.77 -13.79 -1.45
N LYS A 37 -15.72 -14.68 -2.45
CA LYS A 37 -16.89 -15.23 -3.16
C LYS A 37 -17.53 -16.43 -2.44
N LYS A 38 -17.05 -16.77 -1.23
CA LYS A 38 -17.50 -17.90 -0.39
C LYS A 38 -17.26 -19.27 -1.02
N ILE A 39 -16.25 -19.40 -1.88
CA ILE A 39 -15.87 -20.68 -2.48
C ILE A 39 -14.81 -21.33 -1.60
N ASN A 40 -15.08 -22.54 -1.10
CA ASN A 40 -14.09 -23.32 -0.38
C ASN A 40 -13.17 -24.04 -1.38
N ILE A 41 -11.99 -23.48 -1.65
CA ILE A 41 -11.09 -24.05 -2.66
C ILE A 41 -10.54 -25.44 -2.28
N SER A 42 -10.55 -25.78 -0.99
CA SER A 42 -10.08 -27.08 -0.49
C SER A 42 -11.11 -28.21 -0.64
N SER A 43 -12.36 -27.91 -1.06
CA SER A 43 -13.36 -28.94 -1.25
C SER A 43 -13.11 -29.77 -2.51
N PHE A 44 -13.51 -31.03 -2.45
CA PHE A 44 -13.45 -31.94 -3.59
C PHE A 44 -14.44 -31.52 -4.65
N ILE A 45 -14.05 -31.70 -5.91
CA ILE A 45 -14.92 -31.48 -7.06
C ILE A 45 -15.82 -32.71 -7.18
N ASP A 46 -17.06 -32.59 -6.70
CA ASP A 46 -18.02 -33.69 -6.77
C ASP A 46 -18.60 -33.82 -8.19
N SER A 47 -18.31 -34.94 -8.83
CA SER A 47 -18.80 -35.22 -10.18
C SER A 47 -20.32 -35.41 -10.27
N SER A 48 -20.99 -35.68 -9.14
CA SER A 48 -22.44 -35.89 -9.04
C SER A 48 -23.24 -34.58 -8.97
N GLU A 49 -22.64 -33.49 -8.47
CA GLU A 49 -23.25 -32.16 -8.37
C GLU A 49 -22.79 -31.23 -9.50
N GLN A 50 -23.11 -31.61 -10.75
CA GLN A 50 -22.60 -30.94 -11.96
C GLN A 50 -22.94 -29.43 -12.02
N LYS A 51 -24.12 -29.03 -11.54
CA LYS A 51 -24.57 -27.63 -11.60
C LYS A 51 -23.80 -26.74 -10.61
N GLU A 52 -23.60 -27.23 -9.39
CA GLU A 52 -22.86 -26.52 -8.34
C GLU A 52 -21.37 -26.42 -8.69
N THR A 53 -20.79 -27.55 -9.13
CA THR A 53 -19.42 -27.60 -9.63
C THR A 53 -19.19 -26.59 -10.76
N LYS A 54 -20.07 -26.57 -11.76
CA LYS A 54 -19.97 -25.60 -12.87
C LYS A 54 -20.05 -24.16 -12.38
N ASN A 55 -20.96 -23.85 -11.46
CA ASN A 55 -21.08 -22.50 -10.90
C ASN A 55 -19.84 -22.07 -10.12
N ASN A 56 -19.25 -22.97 -9.33
CA ASN A 56 -18.04 -22.68 -8.56
C ASN A 56 -16.84 -22.45 -9.47
N ILE A 57 -16.63 -23.31 -10.49
CA ILE A 57 -15.55 -23.13 -11.47
C ILE A 57 -15.70 -21.81 -12.23
N LEU A 58 -16.91 -21.50 -12.73
CA LEU A 58 -17.16 -20.22 -13.40
C LEU A 58 -16.95 -19.02 -12.47
N SER A 59 -17.27 -19.16 -11.18
CA SER A 59 -17.06 -18.09 -10.21
C SER A 59 -15.58 -17.87 -9.88
N ILE A 60 -14.76 -18.94 -9.89
CA ILE A 60 -13.30 -18.85 -9.78
C ILE A 60 -12.72 -18.14 -11.01
N ILE A 61 -13.14 -18.53 -12.22
CA ILE A 61 -12.70 -17.90 -13.48
C ILE A 61 -13.09 -16.41 -13.49
N ALA A 62 -14.33 -16.10 -13.12
CA ALA A 62 -14.82 -14.72 -13.06
C ALA A 62 -14.05 -13.87 -12.03
N ALA A 63 -13.65 -14.46 -10.89
CA ALA A 63 -12.81 -13.78 -9.89
C ALA A 63 -11.43 -13.44 -10.46
N ILE A 64 -10.79 -14.38 -11.17
CA ILE A 64 -9.48 -14.17 -11.80
C ILE A 64 -9.56 -13.12 -12.91
N ASN A 65 -10.58 -13.19 -13.77
CA ASN A 65 -10.79 -12.18 -14.80
C ASN A 65 -11.06 -10.79 -14.18
N SER A 66 -11.82 -10.72 -13.08
CA SER A 66 -12.03 -9.47 -12.34
C SER A 66 -10.74 -8.92 -11.74
N ALA A 67 -9.88 -9.78 -11.19
CA ALA A 67 -8.57 -9.40 -10.67
C ALA A 67 -7.65 -8.84 -11.77
N LEU A 68 -7.60 -9.50 -12.94
CA LEU A 68 -6.81 -9.06 -14.09
C LEU A 68 -7.33 -7.71 -14.63
N ILE A 69 -8.65 -7.53 -14.71
CA ILE A 69 -9.25 -6.24 -15.09
C ILE A 69 -8.89 -5.15 -14.08
N THR A 70 -8.92 -5.48 -12.79
CA THR A 70 -8.65 -4.55 -11.68
C THR A 70 -7.22 -3.98 -11.73
N ILE A 71 -6.25 -4.79 -12.14
CA ILE A 71 -4.86 -4.33 -12.33
C ILE A 71 -4.65 -3.61 -13.67
N GLY A 72 -5.64 -3.59 -14.56
CA GLY A 72 -5.66 -2.79 -15.79
C GLY A 72 -5.58 -3.59 -17.09
N VAL A 73 -5.77 -4.91 -17.06
CA VAL A 73 -5.93 -5.70 -18.28
C VAL A 73 -7.27 -5.39 -18.93
N SER A 74 -7.26 -5.03 -20.23
CA SER A 74 -8.50 -4.74 -20.94
C SER A 74 -9.39 -5.98 -21.03
N LYS A 75 -10.67 -5.83 -20.67
CA LYS A 75 -11.69 -6.90 -20.77
C LYS A 75 -11.72 -7.56 -22.16
N ASN A 76 -11.45 -6.80 -23.22
CA ASN A 76 -11.44 -7.30 -24.60
C ASN A 76 -10.25 -8.21 -24.92
N LYS A 77 -9.22 -8.23 -24.06
CA LYS A 77 -8.06 -9.13 -24.16
C LYS A 77 -8.26 -10.44 -23.37
N LEU A 78 -9.32 -10.55 -22.58
CA LEU A 78 -9.63 -11.72 -21.77
C LEU A 78 -10.68 -12.58 -22.46
N PRO A 79 -10.52 -13.92 -22.52
CA PRO A 79 -11.54 -14.79 -23.07
C PRO A 79 -12.79 -14.80 -22.18
N PRO A 80 -13.99 -15.03 -22.74
CA PRO A 80 -15.21 -15.22 -21.96
C PRO A 80 -15.07 -16.37 -20.95
N ASP A 81 -15.67 -16.20 -19.76
CA ASP A 81 -15.59 -17.19 -18.68
C ASP A 81 -16.07 -18.60 -19.13
N THR A 82 -17.05 -18.65 -20.03
CA THR A 82 -17.58 -19.90 -20.60
C THR A 82 -16.60 -20.62 -21.51
N GLU A 83 -15.74 -19.89 -22.20
CA GLU A 83 -14.69 -20.44 -23.06
C GLU A 83 -13.56 -21.02 -22.20
N LEU A 84 -13.08 -20.26 -21.22
CA LEU A 84 -12.08 -20.74 -20.24
C LEU A 84 -12.57 -21.98 -19.47
N TYR A 85 -13.87 -22.03 -19.13
CA TYR A 85 -14.47 -23.20 -18.51
C TYR A 85 -14.40 -24.44 -19.41
N GLN A 86 -14.68 -24.30 -20.71
CA GLN A 86 -14.60 -25.42 -21.65
C GLN A 86 -13.14 -25.86 -21.88
N GLU A 87 -12.24 -24.89 -22.04
CA GLU A 87 -10.85 -25.16 -22.41
C GLU A 87 -10.00 -25.69 -21.27
N LEU A 88 -10.11 -25.07 -20.09
CA LEU A 88 -9.24 -25.36 -18.96
C LEU A 88 -9.83 -26.43 -18.03
N TYR A 89 -11.16 -26.42 -17.85
CA TYR A 89 -11.83 -27.35 -16.92
C TYR A 89 -12.45 -28.56 -17.63
N GLU A 90 -13.37 -28.39 -18.59
CA GLU A 90 -14.10 -29.55 -19.15
C GLU A 90 -13.19 -30.55 -19.87
N LYS A 91 -12.21 -30.07 -20.65
CA LYS A 91 -11.25 -30.95 -21.37
C LYS A 91 -10.34 -31.75 -20.43
N ASN A 92 -10.09 -31.23 -19.23
CA ASN A 92 -9.11 -31.79 -18.28
C ASN A 92 -9.75 -32.19 -16.94
N ARG A 93 -11.07 -32.42 -16.91
CA ARG A 93 -11.84 -32.61 -15.67
C ARG A 93 -11.27 -33.69 -14.75
N SER A 94 -10.74 -34.78 -15.32
CA SER A 94 -10.13 -35.89 -14.56
C SER A 94 -8.84 -35.51 -13.84
N SER A 95 -8.21 -34.41 -14.20
CA SER A 95 -6.95 -33.94 -13.64
C SER A 95 -7.13 -33.10 -12.37
N PHE A 96 -8.37 -32.77 -11.98
CA PHE A 96 -8.66 -31.90 -10.84
C PHE A 96 -9.47 -32.63 -9.78
N SER A 97 -8.86 -32.85 -8.61
CA SER A 97 -9.53 -33.45 -7.45
C SER A 97 -10.23 -32.40 -6.57
N THR A 98 -9.71 -31.17 -6.55
CA THR A 98 -10.22 -30.04 -5.74
C THR A 98 -10.22 -28.74 -6.54
N TYR A 99 -10.98 -27.74 -6.09
CA TYR A 99 -10.95 -26.41 -6.71
C TYR A 99 -9.57 -25.74 -6.62
N LEU A 100 -8.79 -26.04 -5.58
CA LEU A 100 -7.39 -25.64 -5.45
C LEU A 100 -6.52 -26.28 -6.54
N SER A 101 -6.71 -27.57 -6.84
CA SER A 101 -5.97 -28.21 -7.95
C SER A 101 -6.35 -27.62 -9.30
N PHE A 102 -7.59 -27.17 -9.48
CA PHE A 102 -7.99 -26.43 -10.68
C PHE A 102 -7.31 -25.05 -10.77
N LEU A 103 -7.19 -24.32 -9.65
CA LEU A 103 -6.45 -23.06 -9.60
C LEU A 103 -4.96 -23.26 -9.93
N GLN A 104 -4.31 -24.23 -9.29
CA GLN A 104 -2.86 -24.44 -9.36
C GLN A 104 -2.38 -25.15 -10.64
N LEU A 105 -3.23 -26.00 -11.24
CA LEU A 105 -2.85 -26.78 -12.42
C LEU A 105 -3.61 -26.35 -13.68
N GLY A 106 -4.86 -25.90 -13.54
CA GLY A 106 -5.70 -25.52 -14.68
C GLY A 106 -5.59 -24.06 -15.07
N LEU A 107 -5.38 -23.16 -14.10
CA LEU A 107 -5.39 -21.71 -14.32
C LEU A 107 -4.02 -21.05 -14.16
N LYS A 108 -3.02 -21.76 -13.61
CA LYS A 108 -1.69 -21.21 -13.36
C LYS A 108 -1.03 -20.66 -14.62
N ASP A 109 -1.01 -21.44 -15.70
CA ASP A 109 -0.42 -21.00 -16.98
C ASP A 109 -1.16 -19.80 -17.57
N TYR A 110 -2.48 -19.74 -17.41
CA TYR A 110 -3.30 -18.61 -17.85
C TYR A 110 -2.95 -17.33 -17.07
N ILE A 111 -2.78 -17.44 -15.75
CA ILE A 111 -2.41 -16.32 -14.86
C ILE A 111 -0.98 -15.86 -15.15
N ASP A 112 0.00 -16.77 -15.09
CA ASP A 112 1.43 -16.49 -15.27
C ASP A 112 1.68 -15.82 -16.63
N LYS A 113 0.99 -16.28 -17.68
CA LYS A 113 1.00 -15.67 -19.02
C LYS A 113 0.56 -14.21 -19.00
N HIS A 114 -0.57 -13.88 -18.38
CA HIS A 114 -1.05 -12.51 -18.34
C HIS A 114 -0.15 -11.60 -17.51
N LEU A 115 0.37 -12.10 -16.40
CA LEU A 115 1.33 -11.38 -15.57
C LEU A 115 2.66 -11.12 -16.31
N PHE A 116 3.15 -12.08 -17.10
CA PHE A 116 4.35 -11.88 -17.92
C PHE A 116 4.14 -10.88 -19.06
N ILE A 117 2.97 -10.93 -19.72
CA ILE A 117 2.61 -9.96 -20.75
C ILE A 117 2.60 -8.53 -20.19
N ILE A 118 2.14 -8.34 -18.96
CA ILE A 118 2.16 -7.03 -18.29
C ILE A 118 3.60 -6.52 -18.12
N ILE A 119 4.54 -7.38 -17.72
CA ILE A 119 5.96 -7.04 -17.63
C ILE A 119 6.49 -6.58 -18.98
N LEU A 120 6.17 -7.30 -20.06
CA LEU A 120 6.60 -6.93 -21.40
C LEU A 120 5.95 -5.63 -21.89
N GLU A 121 4.65 -5.46 -21.69
CA GLU A 121 3.94 -4.22 -22.04
C GLU A 121 4.55 -3.00 -21.34
N TYR A 122 4.99 -3.17 -20.08
CA TYR A 122 5.70 -2.13 -19.35
C TYR A 122 7.06 -1.75 -19.97
N LEU A 123 7.84 -2.76 -20.39
CA LEU A 123 9.14 -2.55 -21.05
C LEU A 123 8.99 -1.86 -22.43
N ILE A 124 7.89 -2.13 -23.14
CA ILE A 124 7.69 -1.70 -24.54
C ILE A 124 6.94 -0.37 -24.66
N GLU A 125 5.81 -0.23 -23.96
CA GLU A 125 4.80 0.81 -24.23
C GLU A 125 4.81 1.96 -23.24
N ASN A 126 5.67 1.89 -22.20
CA ASN A 126 5.69 2.89 -21.12
C ASN A 126 4.31 3.00 -20.44
N ASN A 127 3.53 1.91 -20.43
CA ASN A 127 2.24 1.83 -19.76
C ASN A 127 2.47 1.70 -18.25
N ASN A 128 2.90 2.79 -17.63
CA ASN A 128 3.18 2.85 -16.19
C ASN A 128 1.95 2.55 -15.36
N LYS A 129 0.74 2.76 -15.89
CA LYS A 129 -0.51 2.63 -15.15
C LYS A 129 -0.78 1.22 -14.62
N ILE A 130 -0.45 0.17 -15.38
CA ILE A 130 -0.68 -1.23 -14.95
C ILE A 130 0.31 -1.61 -13.84
N ILE A 131 1.58 -1.25 -13.98
CA ILE A 131 2.60 -1.48 -12.94
C ILE A 131 2.33 -0.62 -11.71
N GLU A 132 1.88 0.62 -11.87
CA GLU A 132 1.44 1.49 -10.77
C GLU A 132 0.24 0.91 -10.03
N ASN A 133 -0.72 0.33 -10.74
CA ASN A 133 -1.83 -0.37 -10.10
C ASN A 133 -1.33 -1.58 -9.30
N LEU A 134 -0.44 -2.40 -9.87
CA LEU A 134 0.13 -3.54 -9.16
C LEU A 134 0.90 -3.12 -7.90
N ASP A 135 1.65 -2.02 -7.96
CA ASP A 135 2.34 -1.40 -6.83
C ASP A 135 1.33 -0.91 -5.76
N LEU A 136 0.23 -0.27 -6.18
CA LEU A 136 -0.84 0.20 -5.29
C LEU A 136 -1.58 -0.93 -4.56
N PHE A 137 -1.63 -2.13 -5.14
CA PHE A 137 -2.24 -3.31 -4.52
C PHE A 137 -1.24 -4.15 -3.70
N ASP A 138 -0.01 -3.68 -3.51
CA ASP A 138 1.10 -4.45 -2.93
C ASP A 138 1.30 -5.80 -3.65
N LEU A 139 1.08 -5.82 -4.97
CA LEU A 139 1.18 -7.00 -5.82
C LEU A 139 2.51 -7.09 -6.58
N LEU A 140 3.50 -6.26 -6.25
CA LEU A 140 4.84 -6.34 -6.80
C LEU A 140 5.84 -6.75 -5.69
N PRO A 141 6.83 -7.59 -6.00
CA PRO A 141 7.98 -7.81 -5.13
C PRO A 141 8.74 -6.51 -4.85
N TYR A 142 9.52 -6.53 -3.79
CA TYR A 142 10.34 -5.40 -3.37
C TYR A 142 11.29 -4.94 -4.50
N GLU A 143 11.33 -3.63 -4.76
CA GLU A 143 12.09 -2.99 -5.85
C GLU A 143 11.80 -3.53 -7.27
N PHE A 144 10.81 -4.39 -7.47
CA PHE A 144 10.63 -5.05 -8.77
C PHE A 144 10.35 -4.04 -9.90
N ARG A 145 9.57 -2.99 -9.59
CA ARG A 145 9.34 -1.85 -10.50
C ARG A 145 10.64 -1.11 -10.84
N ASP A 146 11.50 -0.87 -9.86
CA ASP A 146 12.75 -0.14 -10.05
C ASP A 146 13.77 -0.98 -10.81
N LYS A 147 13.84 -2.28 -10.52
CA LYS A 147 14.62 -3.26 -11.28
C LYS A 147 14.15 -3.37 -12.72
N LEU A 148 12.84 -3.42 -12.97
CA LEU A 148 12.26 -3.38 -14.31
C LEU A 148 12.56 -2.05 -15.03
N THR A 149 12.48 -0.94 -14.32
CA THR A 149 12.80 0.40 -14.86
C THR A 149 14.28 0.49 -15.23
N ARG A 150 15.16 -0.03 -14.37
CA ARG A 150 16.60 -0.09 -14.60
C ARG A 150 16.92 -0.99 -15.78
N PHE A 151 16.37 -2.20 -15.79
CA PHE A 151 16.48 -3.13 -16.91
C PHE A 151 16.05 -2.45 -18.21
N ARG A 152 14.89 -1.77 -18.24
CA ARG A 152 14.40 -1.03 -19.41
C ARG A 152 15.33 0.09 -19.88
N ASN A 153 15.99 0.78 -18.96
CA ASN A 153 16.86 1.92 -19.26
C ASN A 153 18.26 1.46 -19.70
N GLU A 154 18.73 0.33 -19.18
CA GLU A 154 20.05 -0.26 -19.47
C GLU A 154 20.01 -1.16 -20.72
N SER A 155 18.92 -1.90 -20.91
CA SER A 155 18.69 -2.66 -22.13
C SER A 155 18.40 -1.70 -23.28
N THR A 156 19.28 -1.68 -24.28
CA THR A 156 19.13 -0.84 -25.48
C THR A 156 18.08 -1.46 -26.40
N ILE A 157 16.83 -1.55 -25.94
CA ILE A 157 15.71 -2.12 -26.72
C ILE A 157 15.42 -1.16 -27.88
N SER A 158 16.03 -1.45 -29.04
CA SER A 158 15.92 -0.62 -30.23
C SER A 158 14.45 -0.42 -30.65
N GLY A 159 14.14 0.69 -31.32
CA GLY A 159 12.78 0.94 -31.84
C GLY A 159 12.28 -0.16 -32.79
N LYS A 160 13.20 -0.91 -33.43
CA LYS A 160 12.90 -2.09 -34.25
C LYS A 160 12.51 -3.29 -33.38
N ILE A 161 13.18 -3.52 -32.25
CA ILE A 161 12.84 -4.58 -31.27
C ILE A 161 11.51 -4.25 -30.57
N LYS A 162 11.24 -2.99 -30.20
CA LYS A 162 9.94 -2.59 -29.64
C LYS A 162 8.77 -2.85 -30.60
N LYS A 163 8.94 -2.57 -31.90
CA LYS A 163 7.93 -2.89 -32.93
C LYS A 163 7.74 -4.40 -33.10
N HIS A 164 8.82 -5.17 -33.09
CA HIS A 164 8.73 -6.63 -33.14
C HIS A 164 8.09 -7.19 -31.88
N LEU A 165 8.45 -6.74 -30.68
CA LEU A 165 7.81 -7.15 -29.42
C LEU A 165 6.30 -6.86 -29.40
N LYS A 166 5.81 -5.75 -29.98
CA LYS A 166 4.36 -5.50 -30.11
C LYS A 166 3.64 -6.51 -31.02
N ILE A 167 4.30 -6.95 -32.07
CA ILE A 167 3.77 -7.98 -33.00
C ILE A 167 3.90 -9.36 -32.34
N PHE A 168 5.04 -9.61 -31.71
CA PHE A 168 5.45 -10.85 -31.05
C PHE A 168 4.71 -11.11 -29.74
N ASN A 169 4.14 -10.10 -29.07
CA ASN A 169 3.32 -10.29 -27.86
C ASN A 169 2.11 -11.22 -28.11
N LYS A 170 1.69 -11.37 -29.37
CA LYS A 170 0.64 -12.32 -29.79
C LYS A 170 1.14 -13.75 -29.94
N ASP A 171 2.38 -13.93 -30.42
CA ASP A 171 2.94 -15.23 -30.81
C ASP A 171 4.04 -15.72 -29.85
N LEU A 172 4.42 -14.91 -28.85
CA LEU A 172 5.47 -15.17 -27.86
C LEU A 172 5.30 -16.53 -27.18
N LEU A 173 4.04 -16.88 -26.91
CA LEU A 173 3.67 -18.06 -26.14
C LEU A 173 3.77 -19.34 -26.94
N ASP A 174 3.95 -19.23 -28.25
CA ASP A 174 4.28 -20.36 -29.11
C ASP A 174 5.75 -20.78 -28.92
N TYR A 175 6.60 -19.86 -28.45
CA TYR A 175 8.06 -20.05 -28.33
C TYR A 175 8.60 -19.99 -26.89
N PHE A 176 7.91 -19.32 -25.97
CA PHE A 176 8.33 -19.12 -24.60
C PHE A 176 7.24 -19.59 -23.63
N ASP A 177 7.67 -20.27 -22.58
CA ASP A 177 6.84 -20.72 -21.47
C ASP A 177 7.02 -19.73 -20.28
N PRO A 178 6.04 -18.84 -20.02
CA PRO A 178 6.12 -17.88 -18.92
C PRO A 178 6.07 -18.53 -17.53
N THR A 179 5.49 -19.72 -17.42
CA THR A 179 5.32 -20.44 -16.17
C THR A 179 6.66 -21.00 -15.69
N ASN A 180 7.45 -21.54 -16.62
CA ASN A 180 8.78 -22.09 -16.34
C ASN A 180 9.92 -21.08 -16.58
N LEU A 181 9.61 -19.95 -17.22
CA LEU A 181 10.55 -18.93 -17.68
C LEU A 181 11.63 -19.51 -18.60
N THR A 182 11.21 -20.35 -19.56
CA THR A 182 12.09 -21.06 -20.49
C THR A 182 11.55 -21.04 -21.91
N PHE A 183 12.44 -21.07 -22.91
CA PHE A 183 12.03 -21.28 -24.30
C PHE A 183 11.65 -22.74 -24.56
N LYS A 184 10.66 -22.97 -25.42
CA LYS A 184 10.28 -24.30 -25.90
C LYS A 184 11.35 -24.77 -26.89
N GLU A 185 11.90 -25.97 -26.69
CA GLU A 185 12.97 -26.52 -27.53
C GLU A 185 12.42 -26.93 -28.92
N GLU A 186 12.39 -25.99 -29.87
CA GLU A 186 12.45 -26.30 -31.30
C GLU A 186 13.53 -25.43 -31.96
N ASP A 187 14.34 -26.06 -32.83
CA ASP A 187 15.63 -25.61 -33.33
C ASP A 187 15.65 -24.17 -33.89
N PHE A 188 16.37 -23.28 -33.21
CA PHE A 188 16.82 -21.99 -33.75
C PHE A 188 18.29 -22.12 -34.12
N GLN A 189 18.60 -22.51 -35.37
CA GLN A 189 19.93 -22.30 -35.93
C GLN A 189 19.98 -20.97 -36.66
N ILE A 190 20.90 -20.08 -36.28
CA ILE A 190 21.52 -19.11 -37.20
C ILE A 190 23.01 -18.97 -36.84
N GLU A 191 23.86 -18.98 -37.88
CA GLU A 191 25.30 -18.74 -37.86
C GLU A 191 25.63 -17.24 -37.66
N ASP A 192 26.71 -16.99 -36.92
CA ASP A 192 27.41 -15.71 -36.79
C ASP A 192 27.95 -15.20 -38.14
N PRO A 193 28.12 -13.86 -38.31
CA PRO A 193 29.48 -13.34 -38.15
C PRO A 193 29.61 -11.98 -37.45
N MET A 194 30.71 -11.88 -36.70
CA MET A 194 31.37 -10.70 -36.10
C MET A 194 31.36 -9.41 -36.94
N GLU A 195 31.34 -8.26 -36.26
CA GLU A 195 32.39 -7.22 -36.43
C GLU A 195 32.49 -6.24 -35.25
N LEU A 196 33.74 -5.94 -34.86
CA LEU A 196 34.19 -5.07 -33.76
C LEU A 196 34.10 -3.58 -34.11
N ILE A 197 33.73 -2.72 -33.15
CA ILE A 197 34.04 -1.27 -33.18
C ILE A 197 34.56 -0.80 -31.81
N SER A 198 35.65 -0.03 -31.85
CA SER A 198 36.62 0.25 -30.77
C SER A 198 36.23 1.32 -29.74
N GLU A 199 36.68 1.12 -28.49
CA GLU A 199 36.58 1.96 -27.27
C GLU A 199 37.05 3.42 -27.40
N GLU A 200 37.83 3.79 -28.41
CA GLU A 200 38.46 5.12 -28.52
C GLU A 200 37.48 6.27 -28.82
N ASN A 201 36.28 5.99 -29.35
CA ASN A 201 35.28 7.03 -29.64
C ASN A 201 34.39 7.39 -28.44
N ILE A 202 34.35 6.56 -27.39
CA ILE A 202 33.50 6.77 -26.21
C ILE A 202 34.20 7.67 -25.19
N LEU A 203 35.52 7.53 -25.02
CA LEU A 203 36.32 8.30 -24.07
C LEU A 203 36.40 9.80 -24.41
N LYS A 204 36.36 10.16 -25.70
CA LYS A 204 36.44 11.56 -26.15
C LYS A 204 35.17 12.36 -25.86
N LYS A 205 34.00 11.72 -25.91
CA LYS A 205 32.70 12.36 -25.60
C LYS A 205 32.44 12.55 -24.09
N LEU A 206 33.10 11.77 -23.24
CA LEU A 206 32.97 11.87 -21.78
C LEU A 206 33.82 12.99 -21.17
N GLN A 207 34.89 13.44 -21.85
CA GLN A 207 35.73 14.55 -21.40
C GLN A 207 35.14 15.93 -21.75
N GLU A 208 34.38 16.05 -22.83
CA GLU A 208 33.77 17.33 -23.25
C GLU A 208 32.51 17.70 -22.44
N ALA A 209 31.87 16.74 -21.74
CA ALA A 209 30.65 16.98 -20.96
C ALA A 209 30.87 17.45 -19.51
N ARG A 210 32.12 17.60 -19.05
CA ARG A 210 32.45 17.93 -17.65
C ARG A 210 32.89 19.38 -17.38
N GLN A 211 32.95 20.24 -18.40
CA GLN A 211 33.50 21.59 -18.25
C GLN A 211 32.46 22.72 -18.15
N ASP A 212 31.15 22.46 -18.28
CA ASP A 212 30.13 23.52 -18.36
C ASP A 212 29.16 23.64 -17.15
N ASN A 213 29.31 22.83 -16.09
CA ASN A 213 28.37 22.83 -14.95
C ASN A 213 28.88 23.51 -13.66
N ILE A 214 30.00 24.24 -13.70
CA ILE A 214 30.57 24.90 -12.50
C ILE A 214 30.33 26.42 -12.44
N GLU A 215 29.66 27.04 -13.42
CA GLU A 215 29.43 28.50 -13.41
C GLU A 215 27.97 28.97 -13.20
N ALA A 216 27.00 28.07 -12.99
CA ALA A 216 25.58 28.45 -12.89
C ALA A 216 24.96 28.44 -11.48
N ILE A 217 25.74 28.35 -10.40
CA ILE A 217 25.20 28.42 -9.02
C ILE A 217 25.96 29.47 -8.20
N SER A 218 25.87 30.73 -8.63
CA SER A 218 26.04 31.86 -7.72
C SER A 218 25.09 32.99 -8.11
N ARG A 219 24.32 33.48 -7.10
CA ARG A 219 23.31 34.57 -7.12
C ARG A 219 21.93 34.07 -7.57
N THR A 220 20.85 34.16 -6.78
CA THR A 220 20.42 35.30 -5.96
C THR A 220 19.45 34.86 -4.86
N SER A 221 19.56 35.53 -3.73
CA SER A 221 18.84 35.36 -2.46
C SER A 221 17.50 36.12 -2.38
N ASN A 222 16.68 35.70 -1.41
CA ASN A 222 15.78 36.49 -0.55
C ASN A 222 14.44 37.00 -1.09
N GLN A 223 13.34 36.48 -0.53
CA GLN A 223 12.39 37.21 0.35
C GLN A 223 11.03 36.46 0.43
N VAL A 224 10.79 35.68 1.48
CA VAL A 224 9.53 35.66 2.27
C VAL A 224 9.90 35.15 3.66
N SER A 225 9.96 36.07 4.62
CA SER A 225 10.19 35.77 6.03
C SER A 225 8.94 36.05 6.83
N ASN A 226 8.76 35.21 7.86
CA ASN A 226 8.11 35.47 9.14
C ASN A 226 6.58 35.38 9.18
N ASP A 227 6.08 34.18 9.48
CA ASP A 227 4.90 33.99 10.34
C ASP A 227 4.81 32.60 11.04
N ILE A 228 5.84 31.74 11.00
CA ILE A 228 5.74 30.35 11.53
C ILE A 228 6.36 30.18 12.94
N LEU A 229 7.02 31.20 13.50
CA LEU A 229 7.69 31.09 14.80
C LEU A 229 7.01 31.97 15.85
N LEU A 230 5.91 31.48 16.45
CA LEU A 230 5.51 31.76 17.85
C LEU A 230 4.16 31.09 18.14
N ASN A 231 4.19 29.90 18.74
CA ASN A 231 3.16 29.37 19.64
C ASN A 231 3.63 28.03 20.28
N LYS A 232 4.73 28.09 21.05
CA LYS A 232 5.14 27.02 21.97
C LYS A 232 4.77 27.42 23.40
N ALA A 233 3.50 27.23 23.76
CA ALA A 233 3.07 27.06 25.14
C ALA A 233 1.72 26.33 25.13
N ASN A 234 1.68 25.10 25.67
CA ASN A 234 0.49 24.29 25.95
C ASN A 234 -0.24 23.60 24.79
N LYS A 235 0.39 23.31 23.64
CA LYS A 235 -0.17 22.32 22.69
C LYS A 235 0.09 20.90 23.23
N PRO A 236 -0.92 20.00 23.27
CA PRO A 236 -0.70 18.59 23.59
C PRO A 236 0.31 17.97 22.61
N SER A 237 1.12 17.01 23.06
CA SER A 237 1.99 16.23 22.17
C SER A 237 1.18 15.65 21.01
N LEU A 238 1.71 15.70 19.78
CA LEU A 238 1.08 15.15 18.56
C LEU A 238 0.51 13.73 18.80
N LEU A 239 1.24 12.90 19.54
CA LEU A 239 0.87 11.51 19.77
C LEU A 239 -0.29 11.37 20.77
N ASN A 240 -0.55 12.39 21.59
CA ASN A 240 -1.74 12.43 22.43
C ASN A 240 -3.02 12.58 21.60
N TYR A 241 -2.95 13.05 20.34
CA TYR A 241 -4.13 13.14 19.46
C TYR A 241 -4.66 11.75 19.11
N PHE A 242 -3.79 10.73 18.98
CA PHE A 242 -4.23 9.35 18.72
C PHE A 242 -5.03 8.74 19.88
N VAL A 243 -5.02 9.38 21.05
CA VAL A 243 -5.79 8.98 22.24
C VAL A 243 -7.02 9.90 22.44
N SER A 244 -7.07 11.05 21.77
CA SER A 244 -8.28 11.87 21.62
C SER A 244 -8.02 13.00 20.62
N PHE A 245 -8.72 12.94 19.50
CA PHE A 245 -8.50 13.92 18.43
C PHE A 245 -9.21 15.24 18.75
N PRO A 246 -8.49 16.38 18.70
CA PRO A 246 -9.11 17.67 18.92
C PRO A 246 -9.90 18.12 17.69
N LYS A 247 -10.90 18.98 17.92
CA LYS A 247 -11.52 19.75 16.85
C LYS A 247 -10.50 20.69 16.22
N LEU A 248 -10.42 20.67 14.90
CA LEU A 248 -9.51 21.50 14.11
C LEU A 248 -10.04 22.93 13.97
N ASN A 249 -9.10 23.85 13.74
CA ASN A 249 -9.41 25.24 13.44
C ASN A 249 -10.15 25.34 12.10
N GLN A 250 -11.18 26.19 12.02
CA GLN A 250 -11.99 26.41 10.82
C GLN A 250 -11.15 26.83 9.61
N THR A 251 -10.01 27.50 9.82
CA THR A 251 -9.08 27.88 8.75
C THR A 251 -8.49 26.66 8.02
N ILE A 252 -8.31 25.52 8.70
CA ILE A 252 -7.86 24.25 8.10
C ILE A 252 -9.00 23.66 7.28
N THR A 253 -10.19 23.55 7.89
CA THR A 253 -11.35 22.91 7.26
C THR A 253 -11.83 23.68 6.04
N ASN A 254 -11.63 24.99 5.98
CA ASN A 254 -12.00 25.81 4.82
C ASN A 254 -11.06 25.65 3.62
N LYS A 255 -9.85 25.08 3.81
CA LYS A 255 -8.91 24.81 2.70
C LYS A 255 -9.20 23.50 1.98
N ILE A 256 -10.08 22.66 2.53
CA ILE A 256 -10.38 21.33 2.02
C ILE A 256 -11.88 21.26 1.74
N ILE A 257 -12.27 20.82 0.55
CA ILE A 257 -13.67 20.61 0.23
C ILE A 257 -14.02 19.16 0.58
N ILE A 258 -14.89 18.99 1.58
CA ILE A 258 -15.30 17.66 2.07
C ILE A 258 -16.84 17.61 2.06
N ASN A 259 -17.42 16.58 1.43
CA ASN A 259 -18.86 16.34 1.52
C ASN A 259 -19.19 15.38 2.67
N THR A 260 -19.18 15.91 3.90
CA THR A 260 -19.45 15.12 5.12
C THR A 260 -20.87 14.53 5.16
N LYS A 261 -21.84 15.17 4.48
CA LYS A 261 -23.21 14.65 4.35
C LYS A 261 -23.26 13.35 3.54
N HIS A 262 -22.56 13.29 2.42
CA HIS A 262 -22.52 12.10 1.58
C HIS A 262 -21.76 10.96 2.25
N LEU A 263 -20.62 11.28 2.87
CA LEU A 263 -19.86 10.33 3.67
C LEU A 263 -20.73 9.71 4.76
N ARG A 264 -21.44 10.54 5.55
CA ARG A 264 -22.37 10.08 6.60
C ARG A 264 -23.47 9.17 6.06
N LYS A 265 -24.11 9.56 4.95
CA LYS A 265 -25.16 8.77 4.31
C LYS A 265 -24.64 7.42 3.87
N PHE A 266 -23.45 7.39 3.25
CA PHE A 266 -22.83 6.18 2.74
C PHE A 266 -22.45 5.20 3.84
N ILE A 267 -21.84 5.68 4.93
CA ILE A 267 -21.51 4.84 6.09
C ILE A 267 -22.77 4.13 6.60
N ASN A 268 -23.89 4.85 6.73
CA ASN A 268 -25.14 4.28 7.21
C ASN A 268 -25.79 3.28 6.22
N SER A 269 -25.56 3.44 4.91
CA SER A 269 -26.18 2.58 3.88
C SER A 269 -25.34 1.38 3.45
N SER A 270 -24.03 1.40 3.66
CA SER A 270 -23.09 0.44 3.08
C SER A 270 -22.17 -0.22 4.12
N PRO A 271 -22.73 -0.96 5.11
CA PRO A 271 -21.96 -1.56 6.20
C PRO A 271 -20.88 -2.55 5.73
N GLU A 272 -21.04 -3.15 4.56
CA GLU A 272 -20.07 -4.08 3.95
C GLU A 272 -18.74 -3.41 3.55
N PHE A 273 -18.73 -2.08 3.44
CA PHE A 273 -17.53 -1.28 3.21
C PHE A 273 -16.74 -1.00 4.49
N LEU A 274 -17.32 -1.27 5.66
CA LEU A 274 -16.71 -0.94 6.94
C LEU A 274 -15.84 -2.10 7.44
N ASP A 275 -14.60 -1.76 7.78
CA ASP A 275 -13.71 -2.56 8.62
C ASP A 275 -13.29 -1.69 9.82
N LEU A 276 -12.53 -2.25 10.78
CA LEU A 276 -12.10 -1.49 11.95
C LEU A 276 -11.27 -0.25 11.59
N GLU A 277 -10.44 -0.32 10.54
CA GLU A 277 -9.61 0.80 10.11
C GLU A 277 -10.46 1.94 9.53
N ASN A 278 -11.43 1.61 8.69
CA ASN A 278 -12.37 2.58 8.13
C ASN A 278 -13.21 3.23 9.23
N LEU A 279 -13.68 2.45 10.21
CA LEU A 279 -14.40 2.96 11.38
C LEU A 279 -13.53 3.93 12.19
N PHE A 280 -12.27 3.56 12.43
CA PHE A 280 -11.27 4.41 13.06
C PHE A 280 -11.08 5.73 12.30
N TYR A 281 -10.86 5.70 10.98
CA TYR A 281 -10.70 6.94 10.22
C TYR A 281 -11.95 7.80 10.24
N VAL A 282 -13.12 7.21 10.00
CA VAL A 282 -14.40 7.91 9.94
C VAL A 282 -14.67 8.66 11.24
N VAL A 283 -14.66 7.99 12.39
CA VAL A 283 -15.01 8.64 13.66
C VAL A 283 -14.05 9.79 13.98
N ASN A 284 -12.76 9.61 13.69
CA ASN A 284 -11.74 10.61 13.98
C ASN A 284 -11.76 11.77 12.97
N ILE A 285 -12.13 11.54 11.71
CA ILE A 285 -12.37 12.62 10.74
C ILE A 285 -13.53 13.48 11.21
N PHE A 286 -14.68 12.89 11.55
CA PHE A 286 -15.83 13.66 12.06
C PHE A 286 -15.47 14.44 13.34
N LYS A 287 -14.75 13.80 14.27
CA LYS A 287 -14.23 14.45 15.48
C LYS A 287 -13.34 15.66 15.18
N MET A 288 -12.36 15.49 14.28
CA MET A 288 -11.46 16.57 13.85
C MET A 288 -12.21 17.71 13.15
N LEU A 289 -13.24 17.40 12.37
CA LEU A 289 -14.09 18.41 11.75
C LEU A 289 -15.05 19.08 12.77
N GLY A 290 -15.16 18.53 13.98
CA GLY A 290 -16.10 19.00 15.00
C GLY A 290 -17.55 18.74 14.63
N GLU A 291 -17.79 17.68 13.86
CA GLU A 291 -19.11 17.17 13.50
C GLU A 291 -19.42 15.89 14.26
N GLU A 292 -20.69 15.69 14.63
CA GLU A 292 -21.12 14.43 15.24
C GLU A 292 -21.33 13.34 14.18
N LEU A 293 -20.67 12.19 14.35
CA LEU A 293 -20.99 10.96 13.64
C LEU A 293 -22.21 10.30 14.30
N GLN A 294 -23.40 10.68 13.87
CA GLN A 294 -24.65 10.08 14.36
C GLN A 294 -24.80 8.65 13.82
N LEU A 295 -24.33 7.66 14.59
CA LEU A 295 -24.57 6.24 14.35
C LEU A 295 -25.65 5.73 15.30
N GLU A 296 -26.57 4.92 14.78
CA GLU A 296 -27.53 4.21 15.61
C GLU A 296 -26.80 3.24 16.57
N PRO A 297 -27.12 3.21 17.88
CA PRO A 297 -26.40 2.35 18.83
C PRO A 297 -26.42 0.86 18.47
N GLY A 298 -27.53 0.37 17.89
CA GLY A 298 -27.64 -1.01 17.40
C GLY A 298 -26.78 -1.28 16.16
N TYR A 299 -26.52 -0.25 15.34
CA TYR A 299 -25.69 -0.35 14.15
C TYR A 299 -24.21 -0.56 14.51
N VAL A 300 -23.69 0.20 15.48
CA VAL A 300 -22.31 0.05 15.98
C VAL A 300 -22.06 -1.37 16.45
N LYS A 301 -22.97 -1.91 17.29
CA LYS A 301 -22.87 -3.28 17.79
C LYS A 301 -22.83 -4.31 16.66
N ASN A 302 -23.66 -4.14 15.64
CA ASN A 302 -23.75 -5.06 14.51
C ASN A 302 -22.49 -5.08 13.65
N VAL A 303 -21.93 -3.91 13.34
CA VAL A 303 -20.71 -3.83 12.51
C VAL A 303 -19.50 -4.34 13.29
N VAL A 304 -19.33 -3.89 14.53
CA VAL A 304 -18.15 -4.21 15.36
C VAL A 304 -18.10 -5.69 15.73
N ASN A 305 -19.25 -6.36 15.91
CA ASN A 305 -19.33 -7.80 16.20
C ASN A 305 -18.70 -8.72 15.15
N ASN A 306 -18.48 -8.21 13.93
CA ASN A 306 -17.81 -8.96 12.87
C ASN A 306 -16.27 -8.95 13.03
N PHE A 307 -15.75 -8.19 13.98
CA PHE A 307 -14.32 -7.97 14.19
C PHE A 307 -13.88 -8.33 15.61
N ILE A 308 -14.71 -9.07 16.35
CA ILE A 308 -14.40 -9.54 17.70
C ILE A 308 -14.21 -11.06 17.67
N SER A 309 -13.07 -11.50 18.20
CA SER A 309 -12.66 -12.90 18.33
C SER A 309 -12.22 -13.11 19.78
N GLY A 310 -12.93 -13.96 20.52
CA GLY A 310 -12.64 -14.19 21.94
C GLY A 310 -12.71 -12.92 22.81
N LYS A 311 -13.69 -12.04 22.55
CA LYS A 311 -13.85 -10.71 23.20
C LYS A 311 -12.70 -9.72 22.98
N VAL A 312 -11.77 -10.01 22.07
CA VAL A 312 -10.68 -9.12 21.66
C VAL A 312 -10.88 -8.75 20.20
N PHE A 313 -10.47 -7.54 19.81
CA PHE A 313 -10.55 -7.10 18.42
C PHE A 313 -9.58 -7.85 17.49
N SER A 314 -10.01 -8.05 16.25
CA SER A 314 -9.31 -8.78 15.20
C SER A 314 -9.72 -8.22 13.83
N THR A 315 -9.06 -8.65 12.75
CA THR A 315 -9.43 -8.24 11.38
C THR A 315 -10.73 -8.89 10.88
N GLY A 316 -11.29 -9.83 11.64
CA GLY A 316 -12.54 -10.53 11.33
C GLY A 316 -12.87 -11.56 12.42
N ARG A 317 -14.14 -11.95 12.56
CA ARG A 317 -14.67 -12.76 13.67
C ARG A 317 -13.88 -14.05 13.97
N TYR A 318 -13.23 -14.64 12.96
CA TYR A 318 -12.46 -15.88 13.09
C TYR A 318 -10.95 -15.67 12.94
N HIS A 319 -10.50 -14.42 12.84
CA HIS A 319 -9.10 -14.10 12.72
C HIS A 319 -8.45 -13.99 14.10
N LYS A 320 -7.12 -14.11 14.12
CA LYS A 320 -6.34 -13.87 15.33
C LYS A 320 -6.33 -12.37 15.66
N PRO A 321 -6.51 -12.00 16.93
CA PRO A 321 -6.26 -10.64 17.39
C PRO A 321 -4.86 -10.15 17.03
N ASN A 322 -4.73 -8.84 16.82
CA ASN A 322 -3.44 -8.18 16.61
C ASN A 322 -3.50 -6.73 17.12
N PRO A 323 -2.35 -6.13 17.49
CA PRO A 323 -2.30 -4.77 18.02
C PRO A 323 -2.97 -3.70 17.15
N VAL A 324 -2.87 -3.78 15.82
CA VAL A 324 -3.45 -2.78 14.91
C VAL A 324 -4.98 -2.79 14.98
N SER A 325 -5.57 -3.98 14.89
CA SER A 325 -7.03 -4.15 14.98
C SER A 325 -7.55 -3.76 16.36
N ILE A 326 -6.80 -4.09 17.42
CA ILE A 326 -7.10 -3.67 18.79
C ILE A 326 -7.09 -2.16 18.90
N PHE A 327 -6.06 -1.48 18.42
CA PHE A 327 -6.01 -0.03 18.44
C PHE A 327 -7.19 0.61 17.70
N HIS A 328 -7.48 0.17 16.47
CA HIS A 328 -8.59 0.71 15.69
C HIS A 328 -9.94 0.52 16.39
N GLY A 329 -10.21 -0.67 16.93
CA GLY A 329 -11.44 -0.96 17.66
C GLY A 329 -11.57 -0.18 18.96
N LEU A 330 -10.50 -0.12 19.76
CA LEU A 330 -10.45 0.65 21.00
C LEU A 330 -10.67 2.15 20.74
N SER A 331 -9.95 2.72 19.77
CA SER A 331 -10.07 4.13 19.41
C SER A 331 -11.48 4.46 18.94
N PHE A 332 -12.08 3.59 18.12
CA PHE A 332 -13.45 3.77 17.65
C PHE A 332 -14.47 3.79 18.79
N LEU A 333 -14.43 2.81 19.69
CA LEU A 333 -15.35 2.78 20.84
C LEU A 333 -15.06 3.89 21.85
N PHE A 334 -13.80 4.27 22.02
CA PHE A 334 -13.39 5.35 22.91
C PHE A 334 -13.96 6.69 22.45
N GLU A 335 -13.85 7.03 21.17
CA GLU A 335 -14.36 8.30 20.64
C GLU A 335 -15.89 8.42 20.62
N LEU A 336 -16.59 7.29 20.67
CA LEU A 336 -18.05 7.23 20.82
C LEU A 336 -18.51 7.16 22.28
N ASP A 337 -17.59 7.21 23.26
CA ASP A 337 -17.87 7.02 24.69
C ASP A 337 -18.56 5.67 25.01
N LEU A 338 -18.29 4.64 24.20
CA LEU A 338 -18.87 3.30 24.31
C LEU A 338 -17.94 2.29 24.96
N LEU A 339 -16.64 2.60 25.10
CA LEU A 339 -15.64 1.62 25.53
C LEU A 339 -15.96 0.96 26.88
N ASN A 340 -16.33 1.76 27.89
CA ASN A 340 -16.61 1.27 29.25
C ASN A 340 -18.02 0.67 29.41
N ASN A 341 -18.91 0.91 28.43
CA ASN A 341 -20.31 0.50 28.48
C ASN A 341 -20.63 -0.64 27.52
N SER A 342 -19.65 -1.11 26.75
CA SER A 342 -19.85 -2.18 25.78
C SER A 342 -19.60 -3.55 26.40
N GLU A 343 -20.60 -4.44 26.34
CA GLU A 343 -20.41 -5.89 26.57
C GLU A 343 -19.70 -6.57 25.38
N LEU A 344 -19.22 -5.79 24.41
CA LEU A 344 -18.66 -6.26 23.15
C LEU A 344 -17.27 -6.87 23.34
N VAL A 345 -16.43 -6.18 24.11
CA VAL A 345 -15.04 -6.55 24.33
C VAL A 345 -14.71 -6.58 25.81
N ASP A 346 -13.68 -7.35 26.16
CA ASP A 346 -13.17 -7.42 27.52
C ASP A 346 -11.85 -6.65 27.59
N LEU A 347 -11.86 -5.53 28.32
CA LEU A 347 -10.69 -4.65 28.42
C LEU A 347 -9.51 -5.33 29.13
N LEU A 348 -9.79 -6.25 30.06
CA LEU A 348 -8.76 -7.01 30.75
C LEU A 348 -8.11 -8.04 29.82
N ASP A 349 -8.92 -8.76 29.03
CA ASP A 349 -8.38 -9.70 28.02
C ASP A 349 -7.55 -8.96 26.97
N ILE A 350 -7.98 -7.76 26.55
CA ILE A 350 -7.21 -6.90 25.65
C ILE A 350 -5.89 -6.47 26.29
N GLU A 351 -5.90 -5.99 27.53
CA GLU A 351 -4.69 -5.60 28.25
C GLU A 351 -3.71 -6.78 28.36
N MET A 352 -4.19 -7.94 28.80
CA MET A 352 -3.40 -9.16 28.91
C MET A 352 -2.80 -9.58 27.56
N PHE A 353 -3.56 -9.48 26.48
CA PHE A 353 -3.05 -9.75 25.13
C PHE A 353 -1.89 -8.81 24.77
N LEU A 354 -2.07 -7.50 24.96
CA LEU A 354 -1.06 -6.50 24.62
C LEU A 354 0.21 -6.64 25.47
N GLU A 355 0.05 -6.88 26.77
CA GLU A 355 1.17 -7.14 27.69
C GLU A 355 1.94 -8.40 27.27
N ASN A 356 1.24 -9.44 26.80
CA ASN A 356 1.88 -10.66 26.36
C ASN A 356 2.63 -10.47 25.02
N GLU A 357 2.08 -9.69 24.08
CA GLU A 357 2.78 -9.29 22.85
C GLU A 357 4.08 -8.53 23.15
N LEU A 358 4.03 -7.58 24.11
CA LEU A 358 5.21 -6.82 24.54
C LEU A 358 6.19 -7.62 25.40
N LYS A 359 5.77 -8.72 26.01
CA LYS A 359 6.67 -9.64 26.71
C LYS A 359 7.58 -10.39 25.73
N THR A 360 7.07 -10.73 24.55
CA THR A 360 7.83 -11.29 23.42
C THR A 360 8.25 -10.20 22.44
N PHE A 361 8.75 -9.08 22.96
CA PHE A 361 9.07 -7.89 22.16
C PHE A 361 10.06 -8.20 21.04
N ILE A 362 9.68 -7.83 19.81
CA ILE A 362 10.54 -7.87 18.63
C ILE A 362 10.67 -6.42 18.14
N PRO A 363 11.82 -5.74 18.33
CA PRO A 363 11.98 -4.32 18.04
C PRO A 363 11.63 -3.94 16.59
N GLU A 364 11.98 -4.82 15.64
CA GLU A 364 11.78 -4.65 14.19
C GLU A 364 10.29 -4.58 13.81
N LYS A 365 9.39 -5.09 14.65
CA LYS A 365 7.92 -5.00 14.46
C LYS A 365 7.38 -3.62 14.85
N ILE A 366 8.00 -2.56 14.33
CA ILE A 366 7.79 -1.15 14.71
C ILE A 366 6.31 -0.77 14.73
N VAL A 367 5.58 -1.06 13.64
CA VAL A 367 4.16 -0.70 13.50
C VAL A 367 3.29 -1.42 14.55
N LEU A 368 3.53 -2.70 14.78
CA LEU A 368 2.78 -3.48 15.77
C LEU A 368 3.07 -2.98 17.19
N ASN A 369 4.32 -2.70 17.49
CA ASN A 369 4.75 -2.15 18.77
C ASN A 369 4.14 -0.75 19.01
N PHE A 370 4.14 0.11 17.99
CA PHE A 370 3.52 1.43 18.03
C PHE A 370 2.04 1.35 18.42
N PHE A 371 1.28 0.50 17.71
CA PHE A 371 -0.15 0.34 18.01
C PHE A 371 -0.41 -0.35 19.35
N ALA A 372 0.45 -1.29 19.78
CA ALA A 372 0.33 -1.91 21.10
C ALA A 372 0.47 -0.87 22.23
N ILE A 373 1.48 -0.01 22.16
CA ILE A 373 1.70 1.05 23.16
C ILE A 373 0.57 2.09 23.12
N LEU A 374 0.06 2.45 21.93
CA LEU A 374 -1.11 3.33 21.83
C LEU A 374 -2.36 2.73 22.46
N SER A 375 -2.63 1.44 22.20
CA SER A 375 -3.75 0.74 22.82
C SER A 375 -3.67 0.76 24.35
N LEU A 376 -2.49 0.50 24.91
CA LEU A 376 -2.27 0.60 26.35
C LEU A 376 -2.52 2.03 26.87
N LYS A 377 -2.11 3.08 26.15
CA LYS A 377 -2.41 4.47 26.54
C LYS A 377 -3.91 4.79 26.50
N ILE A 378 -4.67 4.23 25.55
CA ILE A 378 -6.14 4.34 25.53
C ILE A 378 -6.73 3.68 26.78
N LEU A 379 -6.32 2.44 27.09
CA LEU A 379 -6.79 1.73 28.29
C LEU A 379 -6.45 2.50 29.57
N GLN A 380 -5.24 3.06 29.67
CA GLN A 380 -4.82 3.89 30.79
C GLN A 380 -5.74 5.10 30.99
N LYS A 381 -6.10 5.79 29.89
CA LYS A 381 -7.00 6.94 29.93
C LYS A 381 -8.43 6.56 30.32
N SER A 382 -8.84 5.34 30.01
CA SER A 382 -10.12 4.77 30.43
C SER A 382 -10.15 4.24 31.86
N GLY A 383 -9.04 4.37 32.61
CA GLY A 383 -8.93 4.01 34.02
C GLY A 383 -8.09 2.75 34.30
N GLY A 384 -7.51 2.12 33.26
CA GLY A 384 -6.59 0.99 33.41
C GLY A 384 -5.26 1.38 34.08
N ILE A 385 -4.67 0.45 34.83
CA ILE A 385 -3.38 0.66 35.50
C ILE A 385 -2.28 -0.01 34.67
N ILE A 386 -1.69 0.74 33.75
CA ILE A 386 -0.63 0.24 32.86
C ILE A 386 0.75 0.46 33.47
N THR A 387 1.58 -0.58 33.44
CA THR A 387 2.97 -0.52 33.92
C THR A 387 3.89 0.19 32.92
N ASP A 388 4.92 0.85 33.44
CA ASP A 388 5.90 1.57 32.62
C ASP A 388 6.63 0.65 31.62
N LYS A 389 6.79 1.14 30.38
CA LYS A 389 7.39 0.42 29.26
C LYS A 389 8.72 1.02 28.79
N SER A 390 9.30 1.95 29.55
CA SER A 390 10.58 2.60 29.22
C SER A 390 11.74 1.63 28.94
N HIS A 391 11.72 0.43 29.52
CA HIS A 391 12.70 -0.64 29.25
C HIS A 391 12.76 -1.09 27.77
N LEU A 392 11.72 -0.83 26.97
CA LEU A 392 11.68 -1.15 25.54
C LEU A 392 12.47 -0.15 24.67
N ILE A 393 12.91 0.98 25.24
CA ILE A 393 13.62 2.04 24.51
C ILE A 393 15.00 1.58 24.04
N GLU A 394 15.77 0.93 24.91
CA GLU A 394 17.13 0.49 24.59
C GLU A 394 17.18 -0.41 23.34
N PRO A 395 16.41 -1.52 23.24
CA PRO A 395 16.45 -2.36 22.05
C PRO A 395 15.93 -1.66 20.78
N LEU A 396 15.00 -0.69 20.91
CA LEU A 396 14.56 0.13 19.77
C LEU A 396 15.65 1.09 19.30
N ALA A 397 16.33 1.77 20.22
CA ALA A 397 17.36 2.74 19.90
C ALA A 397 18.61 2.11 19.26
N SER A 398 18.82 0.80 19.49
CA SER A 398 19.91 0.03 18.86
C SER A 398 19.60 -0.45 17.44
N LEU A 399 18.37 -0.23 16.93
CA LEU A 399 18.00 -0.67 15.59
C LEU A 399 18.74 0.13 14.50
N ASP A 400 19.28 -0.60 13.54
CA ASP A 400 19.73 -0.02 12.28
C ASP A 400 18.54 0.12 11.32
N LEU A 401 17.76 1.17 11.53
CA LEU A 401 16.44 1.37 10.92
C LEU A 401 16.44 1.22 9.40
N PHE A 402 17.44 1.79 8.73
CA PHE A 402 17.50 1.82 7.27
C PHE A 402 17.94 0.49 6.66
N ASN A 403 18.38 -0.46 7.49
CA ASN A 403 18.75 -1.81 7.09
C ASN A 403 17.75 -2.88 7.56
N ILE A 404 16.62 -2.48 8.17
CA ILE A 404 15.53 -3.40 8.50
C ILE A 404 14.81 -3.80 7.22
N GLU A 405 14.69 -5.11 7.00
CA GLU A 405 13.95 -5.67 5.86
C GLU A 405 12.51 -5.16 5.83
N GLY A 406 12.11 -4.56 4.69
CA GLY A 406 10.77 -4.03 4.48
C GLY A 406 10.48 -2.66 5.13
N PHE A 407 11.45 -2.02 5.78
CA PHE A 407 11.26 -0.66 6.32
C PHE A 407 11.15 0.38 5.21
N LYS A 408 10.04 1.13 5.19
CA LYS A 408 9.84 2.27 4.28
C LYS A 408 10.14 3.56 5.04
N SER A 409 10.64 4.61 4.39
CA SER A 409 10.88 5.90 5.08
C SER A 409 9.60 6.54 5.62
N SER A 410 8.44 6.18 5.06
CA SER A 410 7.13 6.54 5.62
C SER A 410 6.82 5.85 6.96
N ASP A 411 7.51 4.76 7.32
CA ASP A 411 7.44 4.08 8.62
C ASP A 411 8.24 4.79 9.71
N MET A 412 9.07 5.77 9.34
CA MET A 412 9.82 6.59 10.30
C MET A 412 8.89 7.31 11.28
N PHE A 413 7.68 7.68 10.83
CA PHE A 413 6.66 8.22 11.70
C PHE A 413 6.34 7.26 12.87
N PHE A 414 6.15 5.97 12.59
CA PHE A 414 5.80 4.97 13.60
C PHE A 414 6.97 4.70 14.54
N TYR A 415 8.19 4.66 14.03
CA TYR A 415 9.38 4.46 14.85
C TYR A 415 9.60 5.61 15.84
N LEU A 416 9.65 6.85 15.35
CA LEU A 416 9.82 8.03 16.19
C LEU A 416 8.62 8.21 17.13
N GLY A 417 7.42 7.93 16.62
CA GLY A 417 6.21 7.91 17.41
C GLY A 417 6.32 6.95 18.58
N LEU A 418 6.76 5.71 18.34
CA LEU A 418 6.92 4.69 19.36
C LEU A 418 7.90 5.13 20.45
N LEU A 419 9.07 5.63 20.07
CA LEU A 419 10.05 6.14 21.05
C LEU A 419 9.49 7.30 21.88
N LYS A 420 8.75 8.23 21.27
CA LYS A 420 8.07 9.32 22.00
C LYS A 420 6.91 8.86 22.87
N LEU A 421 6.25 7.76 22.53
CA LEU A 421 5.20 7.19 23.38
C LEU A 421 5.79 6.56 24.65
N LEU A 422 7.00 5.99 24.54
CA LEU A 422 7.74 5.38 25.64
C LEU A 422 8.47 6.42 26.51
N ASP A 423 9.05 7.45 25.90
CA ASP A 423 9.65 8.61 26.58
C ASP A 423 9.40 9.90 25.79
N ASP A 424 8.56 10.78 26.35
CA ASP A 424 8.19 12.05 25.71
C ASP A 424 9.38 13.00 25.53
N ARG A 425 10.47 12.79 26.27
CA ARG A 425 11.72 13.57 26.21
C ARG A 425 12.79 12.93 25.34
N PHE A 426 12.52 11.79 24.70
CA PHE A 426 13.51 11.12 23.85
C PHE A 426 14.05 12.08 22.77
N ASP A 427 15.38 12.13 22.61
CA ASP A 427 16.04 13.04 21.67
C ASP A 427 16.34 12.33 20.34
N PHE A 428 15.92 12.96 19.24
CA PHE A 428 16.10 12.44 17.88
C PHE A 428 17.17 13.18 17.10
N TYR A 429 18.00 14.02 17.73
CA TYR A 429 19.00 14.83 17.05
C TYR A 429 19.85 14.04 16.04
N ASN A 430 20.30 12.84 16.42
CA ASN A 430 21.15 11.99 15.57
C ASN A 430 20.42 11.36 14.38
N LEU A 431 19.08 11.32 14.39
CA LEU A 431 18.27 10.76 13.31
C LEU A 431 17.81 11.81 12.31
N GLN A 432 18.00 13.11 12.60
CA GLN A 432 17.56 14.20 11.72
C GLN A 432 18.26 14.10 10.36
N ALA A 433 19.59 14.17 10.33
CA ALA A 433 20.33 14.24 9.06
C ALA A 433 20.16 13.00 8.16
N PRO A 434 20.27 11.75 8.68
CA PRO A 434 20.03 10.55 7.86
C PRO A 434 18.62 10.52 7.27
N TYR A 435 17.61 10.93 8.05
CA TYR A 435 16.23 10.97 7.57
C TYR A 435 16.03 12.02 6.47
N ILE A 436 16.58 13.23 6.61
CA ILE A 436 16.45 14.27 5.57
C ILE A 436 17.06 13.80 4.25
N VAL A 437 18.25 13.20 4.29
CA VAL A 437 18.89 12.63 3.09
C VAL A 437 18.00 11.59 2.41
N GLU A 438 17.32 10.74 3.18
CA GLU A 438 16.44 9.72 2.63
C GLU A 438 15.12 10.31 2.10
N LEU A 439 14.57 11.31 2.78
CA LEU A 439 13.39 12.05 2.35
C LEU A 439 13.62 12.75 1.00
N GLU A 440 14.75 13.43 0.84
CA GLU A 440 15.08 14.15 -0.40
C GLU A 440 15.09 13.24 -1.63
N LYS A 441 15.45 11.95 -1.46
CA LYS A 441 15.40 10.95 -2.56
C LYS A 441 13.97 10.62 -3.00
N GLN A 442 13.00 10.76 -2.11
CA GLN A 442 11.60 10.36 -2.31
C GLN A 442 10.69 11.54 -2.68
N MET A 443 11.18 12.77 -2.49
CA MET A 443 10.48 13.99 -2.88
C MET A 443 10.50 14.18 -4.40
N LEU A 444 9.32 14.40 -4.95
CA LEU A 444 9.12 14.73 -6.36
C LEU A 444 9.11 16.25 -6.57
N PRO A 445 9.35 16.73 -7.81
CA PRO A 445 9.35 18.17 -8.12
C PRO A 445 8.04 18.92 -7.81
N ASN A 446 6.93 18.19 -7.63
CA ASN A 446 5.64 18.76 -7.25
C ASN A 446 5.50 18.95 -5.71
N GLY A 447 6.54 18.64 -4.94
CA GLY A 447 6.55 18.74 -3.48
C GLY A 447 5.88 17.56 -2.76
N SER A 448 5.50 16.50 -3.47
CA SER A 448 4.95 15.28 -2.86
C SER A 448 6.04 14.25 -2.56
N VAL A 449 5.81 13.41 -1.58
CA VAL A 449 6.61 12.20 -1.32
C VAL A 449 5.91 11.02 -1.99
N ASN A 450 6.63 10.28 -2.83
CA ASN A 450 6.10 9.13 -3.59
C ASN A 450 4.80 9.43 -4.38
N GLY A 451 4.58 10.69 -4.75
CA GLY A 451 3.39 11.09 -5.53
C GLY A 451 2.06 11.07 -4.78
N ASN A 452 2.01 10.83 -3.46
CA ASN A 452 0.75 10.61 -2.75
C ASN A 452 0.57 11.42 -1.46
N ILE A 453 -0.70 11.65 -1.08
CA ILE A 453 -1.09 12.50 0.05
C ILE A 453 -0.72 11.89 1.40
N THR A 454 -0.90 10.58 1.56
CA THR A 454 -0.67 9.90 2.84
C THR A 454 0.80 9.94 3.24
N ASP A 455 1.71 9.62 2.33
CA ASP A 455 3.15 9.65 2.60
C ASP A 455 3.66 11.08 2.79
N THR A 456 3.14 12.03 2.01
CA THR A 456 3.46 13.46 2.17
C THR A 456 3.02 13.96 3.55
N ALA A 457 1.81 13.59 4.01
CA ALA A 457 1.29 13.96 5.32
C ALA A 457 2.09 13.31 6.47
N ARG A 458 2.42 12.01 6.37
CA ARG A 458 3.25 11.31 7.36
C ARG A 458 4.66 11.86 7.42
N THR A 459 5.23 12.25 6.30
CA THR A 459 6.52 12.94 6.23
C THR A 459 6.47 14.26 7.01
N LEU A 460 5.42 15.05 6.79
CA LEU A 460 5.24 16.31 7.49
C LEU A 460 5.13 16.12 9.01
N LEU A 461 4.42 15.08 9.46
CA LEU A 461 4.33 14.68 10.86
C LEU A 461 5.66 14.15 11.41
N THR A 462 6.44 13.46 10.59
CA THR A 462 7.79 12.99 10.96
C THR A 462 8.73 14.16 11.21
N LEU A 463 8.69 15.21 10.37
CA LEU A 463 9.44 16.44 10.60
C LEU A 463 9.04 17.17 11.90
N VAL A 464 7.76 17.07 12.29
CA VAL A 464 7.27 17.56 13.60
C VAL A 464 7.88 16.74 14.74
N LEU A 465 7.86 15.41 14.66
CA LEU A 465 8.45 14.52 15.67
C LEU A 465 9.95 14.74 15.84
N LEU A 466 10.67 14.95 14.73
CA LEU A 466 12.10 15.27 14.71
C LEU A 466 12.40 16.67 15.24
N ASN A 467 11.40 17.54 15.44
CA ASN A 467 11.56 18.97 15.76
C ASN A 467 12.44 19.70 14.72
N SER A 468 12.30 19.32 13.43
CA SER A 468 13.05 19.86 12.30
C SER A 468 12.30 20.93 11.50
N THR A 469 11.05 21.23 11.86
CA THR A 469 10.16 22.13 11.08
C THR A 469 10.72 23.54 10.87
N GLY A 470 11.51 24.06 11.82
CA GLY A 470 12.16 25.37 11.71
C GLY A 470 13.49 25.37 10.95
N LYS A 471 14.13 24.20 10.79
CA LYS A 471 15.38 24.06 10.02
C LYS A 471 15.10 23.78 8.55
N GLU A 472 14.08 22.96 8.29
CA GLU A 472 13.72 22.46 6.95
C GLU A 472 12.52 23.22 6.36
N ILE A 473 12.52 24.54 6.45
CA ILE A 473 11.37 25.39 6.08
C ILE A 473 11.00 25.22 4.59
N SER A 474 11.99 25.06 3.71
CA SER A 474 11.77 24.83 2.27
C SER A 474 10.98 23.53 2.04
N ILE A 475 11.48 22.43 2.60
CA ILE A 475 10.84 21.10 2.52
C ILE A 475 9.41 21.17 3.07
N VAL A 476 9.24 21.72 4.28
CA VAL A 476 7.93 21.89 4.92
C VAL A 476 6.98 22.68 4.03
N SER A 477 7.45 23.77 3.42
CA SER A 477 6.64 24.62 2.56
C SER A 477 6.16 23.89 1.29
N GLU A 478 7.03 23.10 0.68
CA GLU A 478 6.69 22.30 -0.51
C GLU A 478 5.67 21.21 -0.20
N LEU A 479 5.88 20.45 0.89
CA LEU A 479 4.95 19.42 1.35
C LEU A 479 3.57 20.03 1.67
N LEU A 480 3.54 21.15 2.41
CA LEU A 480 2.30 21.86 2.74
C LEU A 480 1.58 22.39 1.49
N LYS A 481 2.34 22.89 0.52
CA LYS A 481 1.79 23.37 -0.75
C LYS A 481 1.10 22.23 -1.48
N PHE A 482 1.71 21.05 -1.58
CA PHE A 482 1.07 19.88 -2.17
C PHE A 482 -0.22 19.48 -1.42
N LEU A 483 -0.17 19.39 -0.08
CA LEU A 483 -1.31 19.00 0.75
C LEU A 483 -2.46 20.02 0.78
N THR A 484 -2.26 21.24 0.31
CA THR A 484 -3.29 22.30 0.33
C THR A 484 -3.80 22.68 -1.06
N GLN A 485 -3.31 22.05 -2.12
CA GLN A 485 -3.74 22.32 -3.50
C GLN A 485 -5.04 21.57 -3.85
N ASN A 486 -6.17 22.29 -3.87
CA ASN A 486 -7.45 21.92 -4.48
C ASN A 486 -7.88 20.45 -4.26
N LEU A 487 -7.86 20.00 -3.01
CA LEU A 487 -8.25 18.64 -2.66
C LEU A 487 -9.75 18.57 -2.34
N ASN A 488 -10.40 17.64 -3.03
CA ASN A 488 -11.83 17.40 -3.00
C ASN A 488 -12.06 15.98 -2.49
N PHE A 489 -12.76 15.84 -1.36
CA PHE A 489 -13.05 14.55 -0.75
C PHE A 489 -14.55 14.27 -0.72
N PHE A 490 -14.91 13.04 -1.10
CA PHE A 490 -16.24 12.46 -1.10
C PHE A 490 -17.25 13.20 -1.99
N ILE A 491 -16.79 13.75 -3.13
CA ILE A 491 -17.63 14.44 -4.11
C ILE A 491 -18.14 13.44 -5.17
N GLU A 492 -19.42 13.51 -5.55
CA GLU A 492 -20.07 12.55 -6.47
C GLU A 492 -19.68 12.70 -7.95
N ASN A 493 -19.15 13.86 -8.36
CA ASN A 493 -18.93 14.19 -9.78
C ASN A 493 -17.48 14.00 -10.22
N GLN A 494 -16.90 12.84 -9.96
CA GLN A 494 -15.57 12.53 -10.48
C GLN A 494 -15.66 11.44 -11.56
N ASP A 495 -15.21 11.78 -12.78
CA ASP A 495 -15.20 10.93 -13.98
C ASP A 495 -14.12 9.81 -13.90
N PHE A 496 -14.10 9.06 -12.80
CA PHE A 496 -13.10 8.01 -12.54
C PHE A 496 -13.59 6.58 -12.90
N GLY A 497 -14.73 6.43 -13.57
CA GLY A 497 -15.27 5.11 -13.96
C GLY A 497 -15.72 4.28 -12.75
N ASP A 498 -15.32 3.01 -12.67
CA ASP A 498 -15.73 2.08 -11.59
C ASP A 498 -14.93 2.28 -10.27
N PHE A 499 -13.86 3.07 -10.27
CA PHE A 499 -13.02 3.35 -9.09
C PHE A 499 -13.44 4.63 -8.38
N VAL A 500 -14.68 4.65 -7.89
CA VAL A 500 -15.25 5.77 -7.12
C VAL A 500 -15.55 5.29 -5.71
N TRP A 501 -15.31 6.14 -4.71
CA TRP A 501 -15.44 5.80 -3.28
C TRP A 501 -16.81 5.25 -2.89
N ASN A 502 -17.88 5.63 -3.58
CA ASN A 502 -19.24 5.17 -3.29
C ASN A 502 -19.62 3.84 -3.99
N HIS A 503 -18.73 3.27 -4.81
CA HIS A 503 -18.95 1.98 -5.49
C HIS A 503 -17.81 0.97 -5.25
N ASN A 504 -16.64 1.44 -4.81
CA ASN A 504 -15.46 0.61 -4.61
C ASN A 504 -14.91 0.74 -3.17
N LYS A 505 -14.88 -0.38 -2.44
CA LYS A 505 -14.45 -0.43 -1.03
C LYS A 505 -13.01 0.03 -0.82
N ILE A 506 -12.15 -0.23 -1.80
CA ILE A 506 -10.74 0.15 -1.76
C ILE A 506 -10.60 1.66 -1.98
N ALA A 507 -11.31 2.21 -2.98
CA ALA A 507 -11.34 3.66 -3.22
C ALA A 507 -11.83 4.42 -1.97
N PHE A 508 -12.89 3.92 -1.32
CA PHE A 508 -13.40 4.46 -0.06
C PHE A 508 -12.33 4.51 1.05
N LYS A 509 -11.63 3.39 1.24
CA LYS A 509 -10.58 3.25 2.25
C LYS A 509 -9.39 4.16 1.98
N ILE A 510 -8.96 4.26 0.73
CA ILE A 510 -7.86 5.15 0.32
C ILE A 510 -8.22 6.60 0.59
N GLU A 511 -9.43 7.03 0.20
CA GLU A 511 -9.87 8.41 0.36
C GLU A 511 -10.02 8.80 1.84
N LEU A 512 -10.54 7.89 2.68
CA LEU A 512 -10.55 8.05 4.14
C LEU A 512 -9.15 8.21 4.72
N ARG A 513 -8.22 7.32 4.34
CA ARG A 513 -6.83 7.34 4.82
C ARG A 513 -6.14 8.63 4.42
N MET A 514 -6.29 9.07 3.17
CA MET A 514 -5.74 10.33 2.67
C MET A 514 -6.26 11.51 3.48
N LEU A 515 -7.59 11.59 3.68
CA LEU A 515 -8.20 12.67 4.44
C LEU A 515 -7.73 12.69 5.90
N PHE A 516 -7.74 11.54 6.58
CA PHE A 516 -7.33 11.43 7.98
C PHE A 516 -5.90 11.92 8.21
N TRP A 517 -4.93 11.37 7.46
CA TRP A 517 -3.52 11.72 7.63
C TRP A 517 -3.25 13.18 7.28
N MET A 518 -3.89 13.69 6.23
CA MET A 518 -3.78 15.09 5.85
C MET A 518 -4.33 16.02 6.93
N LEU A 519 -5.54 15.76 7.46
CA LEU A 519 -6.13 16.58 8.53
C LEU A 519 -5.21 16.63 9.77
N LEU A 520 -4.67 15.47 10.16
CA LEU A 520 -3.73 15.36 11.27
C LEU A 520 -2.41 16.11 11.00
N ALA A 521 -1.89 16.06 9.78
CA ALA A 521 -0.69 16.81 9.40
C ALA A 521 -0.95 18.32 9.44
N LEU A 522 -2.02 18.80 8.82
CA LEU A 522 -2.37 20.22 8.77
C LEU A 522 -2.64 20.80 10.18
N SER A 523 -3.17 19.99 11.11
CA SER A 523 -3.41 20.44 12.49
C SER A 523 -2.15 20.85 13.24
N GLN A 524 -0.97 20.41 12.79
CA GLN A 524 0.29 20.78 13.43
C GLN A 524 0.81 22.15 12.99
N TYR A 525 0.32 22.66 11.85
CA TYR A 525 0.86 23.86 11.20
C TYR A 525 -0.11 25.05 11.18
N PHE A 526 -1.40 24.83 11.43
CA PHE A 526 -2.46 25.84 11.35
C PHE A 526 -3.26 25.99 12.65
#